data_AF-A0A3D4A518-F1
#
_entry.id   AF-A0A3D4A518-F1
#
_cell.length_a   1.000
_cell.length_b   1.000
_cell.length_c   1.000
_cell.angle_alpha   90.00
_cell.angle_beta   90.00
_cell.angle_gamma   90.00
#
_symmetry.space_group_name_H-M   'P 1'
#
loop_
_entity.id
_entity.type
_entity.pdbx_description
1 polymer ?
#
loop_
_entity_poly.entity_id
_entity_poly.type
_entity_poly.pdbx_seq_one_letter_code
_entity_poly.pdbx_strand_id
1 'polypeptide(L)'
;NRLVVNEGPGVEGHEGQLLALLAMSKVRSDFTIKVNGAEFTVNDLVEHEKQTCDNGTELTFQLLGLAHYLTAETVWQSATGNEFTIELLLKSELSQQVNGAACGGSHRLMGISYALNRRIHREEPMTPAWLRAQKYIDDYIQYVLQFQNPDGSFSSNWFQSRGVTDDVRRTLYTSGHVLEWLVFSASNEQLMTDQVSLAVDFLSSTLHAKRLTGLEMGTVGHALRALTIYDERVFGAKPGMRAELYGKITK
;
A
#
# COMPACT_ATOMS: atom_id res chain seq x y z
N ASN A 1 -12.51 18.81 22.11
CA ASN A 1 -12.89 17.62 21.31
C ASN A 1 -11.65 17.05 20.67
N ARG A 2 -11.50 15.73 20.65
CA ARG A 2 -10.39 15.02 19.99
C ARG A 2 -10.97 14.11 18.91
N LEU A 3 -10.34 14.07 17.74
CA LEU A 3 -10.67 13.08 16.72
C LEU A 3 -10.09 11.73 17.14
N VAL A 4 -10.92 10.70 17.07
CA VAL A 4 -10.55 9.30 17.35
C VAL A 4 -11.14 8.43 16.26
N VAL A 5 -10.41 7.41 15.85
CA VAL A 5 -10.90 6.40 14.92
C VAL A 5 -11.32 5.16 15.71
N ASN A 6 -12.41 4.54 15.28
CA ASN A 6 -12.90 3.31 15.90
C ASN A 6 -12.26 2.11 15.19
N GLU A 7 -11.74 1.17 15.96
CA GLU A 7 -11.23 -0.11 15.47
C GLU A 7 -12.25 -1.25 15.71
N GLY A 8 -12.31 -2.22 14.78
CA GLY A 8 -13.11 -3.43 14.92
C GLY A 8 -14.13 -3.69 13.79
N PRO A 9 -15.06 -4.64 13.99
CA PRO A 9 -16.01 -5.04 12.95
C PRO A 9 -16.88 -3.87 12.47
N GLY A 10 -16.86 -3.63 11.15
CA GLY A 10 -17.64 -2.56 10.52
C GLY A 10 -17.00 -1.18 10.56
N VAL A 11 -15.80 -1.06 11.12
CA VAL A 11 -14.95 0.14 11.10
C VAL A 11 -13.56 -0.24 10.59
N GLU A 12 -12.48 0.49 10.91
CA GLU A 12 -11.16 0.09 10.43
C GLU A 12 -10.67 -1.19 11.13
N GLY A 13 -9.95 -2.03 10.38
CA GLY A 13 -9.46 -3.32 10.87
C GLY A 13 -8.07 -3.26 11.49
N HIS A 14 -7.37 -2.15 11.29
CA HIS A 14 -6.02 -1.90 11.80
C HIS A 14 -5.85 -0.40 12.08
N GLU A 15 -5.13 -0.09 13.15
CA GLU A 15 -4.72 1.28 13.51
C GLU A 15 -4.04 2.00 12.32
N GLY A 16 -4.44 3.24 12.06
CA GLY A 16 -3.89 4.08 11.00
C GLY A 16 -4.35 3.76 9.58
N GLN A 17 -5.26 2.79 9.40
CA GLN A 17 -5.74 2.40 8.07
C GLN A 17 -6.44 3.57 7.36
N LEU A 18 -7.29 4.33 8.05
CA LEU A 18 -7.90 5.54 7.47
C LEU A 18 -6.84 6.57 7.05
N LEU A 19 -5.84 6.83 7.89
CA LEU A 19 -4.77 7.78 7.59
C LEU A 19 -3.96 7.34 6.37
N ALA A 20 -3.63 6.05 6.28
CA ALA A 20 -2.94 5.45 5.14
C ALA A 20 -3.74 5.61 3.83
N LEU A 21 -5.06 5.39 3.86
CA LEU A 21 -5.92 5.58 2.69
C LEU A 21 -5.93 7.03 2.20
N LEU A 22 -5.99 8.00 3.13
CA LEU A 22 -5.92 9.44 2.81
C LEU A 22 -4.55 9.83 2.23
N ALA A 23 -3.46 9.29 2.80
CA ALA A 23 -2.10 9.47 2.30
C ALA A 23 -1.93 8.92 0.88
N MET A 24 -2.41 7.69 0.62
CA MET A 24 -2.37 7.07 -0.72
C MET A 24 -3.23 7.83 -1.73
N SER A 25 -4.28 8.50 -1.25
CA SER A 25 -5.16 9.37 -2.06
C SER A 25 -4.65 10.81 -2.18
N LYS A 26 -3.45 11.11 -1.64
CA LYS A 26 -2.80 12.44 -1.71
C LYS A 26 -3.65 13.56 -1.09
N VAL A 27 -4.45 13.23 -0.07
CA VAL A 27 -5.28 14.22 0.64
C VAL A 27 -4.38 15.09 1.52
N ARG A 28 -4.53 16.41 1.42
CA ARG A 28 -3.73 17.38 2.19
C ARG A 28 -4.01 17.27 3.69
N SER A 29 -3.01 17.56 4.51
CA SER A 29 -3.12 17.56 5.97
C SER A 29 -4.16 18.55 6.51
N ASP A 30 -4.41 19.66 5.80
CA ASP A 30 -5.38 20.69 6.18
C ASP A 30 -6.80 20.44 5.66
N PHE A 31 -7.05 19.31 4.98
CA PHE A 31 -8.37 18.97 4.47
C PHE A 31 -9.35 18.70 5.62
N THR A 32 -10.54 19.29 5.57
CA THR A 32 -11.55 19.21 6.63
C THR A 32 -12.22 17.84 6.70
N ILE A 33 -12.29 17.27 7.90
CA ILE A 33 -13.06 16.09 8.27
C ILE A 33 -14.24 16.54 9.14
N LYS A 34 -15.48 16.25 8.73
CA LYS A 34 -16.69 16.62 9.49
C LYS A 34 -17.27 15.40 10.19
N VAL A 35 -17.39 15.44 11.51
CA VAL A 35 -17.94 14.35 12.33
C VAL A 35 -18.95 14.92 13.33
N ASN A 36 -20.20 14.46 13.28
CA ASN A 36 -21.26 14.87 14.22
C ASN A 36 -21.40 16.40 14.40
N GLY A 37 -21.23 17.16 13.31
CA GLY A 37 -21.32 18.63 13.32
C GLY A 37 -20.06 19.35 13.84
N ALA A 38 -19.03 18.62 14.28
CA ALA A 38 -17.71 19.17 14.57
C ALA A 38 -16.82 19.10 13.31
N GLU A 39 -15.90 20.07 13.20
CA GLU A 39 -14.88 20.12 12.15
C GLU A 39 -13.52 19.76 12.73
N PHE A 40 -12.82 18.87 12.03
CA PHE A 40 -11.45 18.45 12.25
C PHE A 40 -10.70 18.56 10.92
N THR A 41 -9.42 18.21 10.93
CA THR A 41 -8.54 18.13 9.77
C THR A 41 -7.88 16.76 9.69
N VAL A 42 -7.28 16.43 8.55
CA VAL A 42 -6.40 15.26 8.45
C VAL A 42 -5.23 15.37 9.43
N ASN A 43 -4.77 16.57 9.77
CA ASN A 43 -3.75 16.77 10.78
C ASN A 43 -4.22 16.34 12.19
N ASP A 44 -5.49 16.51 12.53
CA ASP A 44 -6.04 15.97 13.78
C ASP A 44 -6.00 14.43 13.81
N LEU A 45 -6.17 13.80 12.65
CA LEU A 45 -5.99 12.36 12.50
C LEU A 45 -4.51 11.96 12.64
N VAL A 46 -3.58 12.72 12.06
CA VAL A 46 -2.13 12.51 12.25
C VAL A 46 -1.76 12.56 13.74
N GLU A 47 -2.28 13.54 14.47
CA GLU A 47 -2.06 13.64 15.92
C GLU A 47 -2.73 12.50 16.70
N HIS A 48 -3.87 11.98 16.22
CA HIS A 48 -4.47 10.77 16.79
C HIS A 48 -3.55 9.55 16.62
N GLU A 49 -3.10 9.27 15.40
CA GLU A 49 -2.25 8.10 15.10
C GLU A 49 -0.89 8.14 15.81
N LYS A 50 -0.28 9.32 15.93
CA LYS A 50 0.95 9.48 16.73
C LYS A 50 0.78 8.99 18.16
N GLN A 51 -0.40 9.20 18.74
CA GLN A 51 -0.70 8.81 20.11
C GLN A 51 -1.02 7.32 20.25
N THR A 52 -1.51 6.66 19.21
CA THR A 52 -1.87 5.23 19.23
C THR A 52 -0.72 4.31 18.84
N CYS A 53 0.41 4.83 18.34
CA CYS A 53 1.63 4.06 18.16
C CYS A 53 2.05 3.33 19.46
N ASP A 54 2.24 2.01 19.38
CA ASP A 54 2.72 1.22 20.52
C ASP A 54 3.70 0.11 20.11
N ASN A 55 4.65 -0.17 21.01
CA ASN A 55 5.70 -1.14 20.74
C ASN A 55 5.15 -2.56 20.68
N GLY A 56 5.61 -3.35 19.71
CA GLY A 56 5.21 -4.76 19.55
C GLY A 56 3.83 -4.95 18.91
N THR A 57 3.20 -3.88 18.45
CA THR A 57 1.98 -3.92 17.62
C THR A 57 2.32 -3.86 16.13
N GLU A 58 1.32 -4.11 15.28
CA GLU A 58 1.46 -3.86 13.84
C GLU A 58 1.36 -2.35 13.57
N LEU A 59 2.44 -1.76 13.06
CA LEU A 59 2.55 -0.32 12.77
C LEU A 59 2.53 -0.05 11.25
N THR A 60 2.13 -1.02 10.43
CA THR A 60 2.20 -0.98 8.96
C THR A 60 1.48 0.25 8.38
N PHE A 61 0.22 0.47 8.76
CA PHE A 61 -0.58 1.58 8.20
C PHE A 61 -0.19 2.93 8.82
N GLN A 62 0.17 2.95 10.10
CA GLN A 62 0.74 4.12 10.75
C GLN A 62 2.07 4.54 10.10
N LEU A 63 2.97 3.60 9.76
CA LEU A 63 4.18 3.88 9.00
C LEU A 63 3.86 4.54 7.66
N LEU A 64 2.90 3.99 6.91
CA LEU A 64 2.49 4.54 5.62
C LEU A 64 1.94 5.96 5.77
N GLY A 65 0.96 6.14 6.64
CA GLY A 65 0.28 7.42 6.87
C GLY A 65 1.22 8.48 7.45
N LEU A 66 1.94 8.16 8.53
CA LEU A 66 2.82 9.10 9.20
C LEU A 66 4.04 9.46 8.34
N ALA A 67 4.61 8.54 7.56
CA ALA A 67 5.69 8.89 6.63
C ALA A 67 5.23 9.84 5.51
N HIS A 68 3.94 9.82 5.16
CA HIS A 68 3.38 10.80 4.23
C HIS A 68 3.35 12.21 4.83
N TYR A 69 2.82 12.34 6.04
CA TYR A 69 2.49 13.64 6.64
C TYR A 69 3.62 14.26 7.47
N LEU A 70 4.51 13.45 8.06
CA LEU A 70 5.60 13.92 8.91
C LEU A 70 6.93 14.03 8.16
N THR A 71 7.86 14.82 8.70
CA THR A 71 9.25 14.93 8.24
C THR A 71 10.15 13.93 8.96
N ALA A 72 11.34 13.64 8.43
CA ALA A 72 12.28 12.70 9.04
C ALA A 72 12.76 13.08 10.45
N GLU A 73 12.78 14.37 10.77
CA GLU A 73 13.23 14.92 12.05
C GLU A 73 12.12 14.89 13.11
N THR A 74 10.90 14.51 12.73
CA THR A 74 9.77 14.50 13.66
C THR A 74 9.97 13.39 14.69
N VAL A 75 10.05 13.82 15.96
CA VAL A 75 10.04 12.96 17.14
C VAL A 75 8.74 13.22 17.89
N TRP A 76 8.08 12.17 18.38
CA TRP A 76 6.88 12.32 19.20
C TRP A 76 6.82 11.26 20.31
N GLN A 77 6.00 11.53 21.33
CA GLN A 77 5.63 10.55 22.33
C GLN A 77 4.20 10.05 22.09
N SER A 78 4.01 8.73 22.20
CA SER A 78 2.68 8.12 22.16
C SER A 78 1.96 8.26 23.51
N ALA A 79 0.69 7.84 23.57
CA ALA A 79 -0.09 7.85 24.81
C ALA A 79 0.50 6.93 25.90
N THR A 80 1.28 5.91 25.51
CA THR A 80 1.99 5.01 26.44
C THR A 80 3.33 5.59 26.92
N GLY A 81 3.69 6.80 26.49
CA GLY A 81 4.93 7.48 26.87
C GLY A 81 6.17 7.03 26.08
N ASN A 82 5.99 6.15 25.09
CA ASN A 82 7.07 5.69 24.22
C ASN A 82 7.43 6.76 23.19
N GLU A 83 8.73 6.98 22.97
CA GLU A 83 9.21 7.88 21.92
C GLU A 83 9.28 7.16 20.57
N PHE A 84 8.82 7.83 19.52
CA PHE A 84 8.80 7.34 18.16
C PHE A 84 9.41 8.33 17.17
N THR A 85 9.93 7.76 16.08
CA THR A 85 10.33 8.43 14.84
C THR A 85 9.88 7.55 13.68
N ILE A 86 9.82 8.10 12.46
CA ILE A 86 9.52 7.28 11.26
C ILE A 86 10.53 6.13 11.09
N GLU A 87 11.81 6.36 11.43
CA GLU A 87 12.83 5.30 11.37
C GLU A 87 12.58 4.19 12.41
N LEU A 88 12.05 4.52 13.60
CA LEU A 88 11.66 3.52 14.59
C LEU A 88 10.47 2.68 14.13
N LEU A 89 9.45 3.30 13.51
CA LEU A 89 8.34 2.58 12.89
C LEU A 89 8.85 1.63 11.79
N LEU A 90 9.74 2.12 10.92
CA LEU A 90 10.37 1.30 9.87
C LEU A 90 11.13 0.11 10.45
N LYS A 91 11.95 0.33 11.49
CA LYS A 91 12.69 -0.75 12.16
C LYS A 91 11.76 -1.78 12.79
N SER A 92 10.64 -1.34 13.39
CA SER A 92 9.63 -2.24 13.93
C SER A 92 9.07 -3.15 12.83
N GLU A 93 8.63 -2.58 11.70
CA GLU A 93 8.08 -3.36 10.59
C GLU A 93 9.11 -4.29 9.95
N LEU A 94 10.37 -3.87 9.79
CA LEU A 94 11.46 -4.73 9.30
C LEU A 94 11.79 -5.91 10.22
N SER A 95 11.42 -5.85 11.50
CA SER A 95 11.66 -6.94 12.44
C SER A 95 10.57 -8.02 12.40
N GLN A 96 9.43 -7.72 11.78
CA GLN A 96 8.28 -8.63 11.69
C GLN A 96 8.32 -9.51 10.43
N GLN A 97 7.71 -10.69 10.52
CA GLN A 97 7.67 -11.66 9.41
C GLN A 97 6.57 -11.33 8.40
N VAL A 98 6.91 -11.26 7.11
CA VAL A 98 5.93 -11.10 6.02
C VAL A 98 5.05 -12.34 5.88
N ASN A 99 5.66 -13.53 5.89
CA ASN A 99 4.95 -14.79 5.76
C ASN A 99 4.09 -15.05 7.01
N GLY A 100 2.80 -15.33 6.79
CA GLY A 100 1.84 -15.60 7.87
C GLY A 100 1.04 -14.37 8.32
N ALA A 101 1.40 -13.17 7.85
CA ALA A 101 0.61 -11.96 8.07
C ALA A 101 -0.66 -11.93 7.19
N ALA A 102 -1.62 -11.08 7.57
CA ALA A 102 -2.82 -10.82 6.80
C ALA A 102 -2.48 -10.35 5.37
N CYS A 103 -3.31 -10.74 4.39
CA CYS A 103 -3.08 -10.46 2.96
C CYS A 103 -1.64 -10.82 2.50
N GLY A 104 -1.09 -11.91 3.06
CA GLY A 104 0.25 -12.41 2.75
C GLY A 104 1.40 -11.48 3.15
N GLY A 105 1.16 -10.45 3.95
CA GLY A 105 2.16 -9.44 4.31
C GLY A 105 2.42 -8.38 3.23
N SER A 106 1.59 -8.34 2.17
CA SER A 106 1.68 -7.33 1.11
C SER A 106 1.54 -5.90 1.64
N HIS A 107 0.68 -5.67 2.63
CA HIS A 107 0.51 -4.35 3.24
C HIS A 107 1.76 -3.88 3.98
N ARG A 108 2.48 -4.78 4.66
CA ARG A 108 3.75 -4.43 5.30
C ARG A 108 4.79 -4.00 4.29
N LEU A 109 4.92 -4.77 3.21
CA LEU A 109 5.81 -4.42 2.10
C LEU A 109 5.40 -3.07 1.49
N MET A 110 4.11 -2.80 1.34
CA MET A 110 3.60 -1.49 0.90
C MET A 110 3.98 -0.36 1.86
N GLY A 111 3.78 -0.52 3.18
CA GLY A 111 4.15 0.49 4.17
C GLY A 111 5.64 0.85 4.16
N ILE A 112 6.49 -0.18 4.09
CA ILE A 112 7.95 -0.01 3.97
C ILE A 112 8.32 0.70 2.66
N SER A 113 7.79 0.23 1.52
CA SER A 113 8.02 0.84 0.21
C SER A 113 7.56 2.30 0.16
N TYR A 114 6.42 2.61 0.79
CA TYR A 114 5.88 3.96 0.80
C TYR A 114 6.79 4.90 1.59
N ALA A 115 7.19 4.50 2.79
CA ALA A 115 8.11 5.27 3.61
C ALA A 115 9.45 5.51 2.89
N LEU A 116 10.00 4.49 2.23
CA LEU A 116 11.21 4.59 1.39
C LEU A 116 11.03 5.59 0.26
N ASN A 117 9.94 5.47 -0.50
CA ASN A 117 9.67 6.35 -1.63
C ASN A 117 9.56 7.81 -1.19
N ARG A 118 8.87 8.08 -0.07
CA ARG A 118 8.78 9.44 0.51
C ARG A 118 10.15 9.98 0.91
N ARG A 119 10.98 9.16 1.56
CA ARG A 119 12.34 9.53 1.96
C ARG A 119 13.21 9.89 0.77
N ILE A 120 13.25 9.02 -0.24
CA ILE A 120 14.03 9.21 -1.47
C ILE A 120 13.56 10.48 -2.21
N HIS A 121 12.24 10.67 -2.33
CA HIS A 121 11.68 11.83 -3.01
C HIS A 121 11.98 13.16 -2.29
N ARG A 122 12.16 13.12 -0.97
CA ARG A 122 12.59 14.29 -0.16
C ARG A 122 14.10 14.48 -0.11
N GLU A 123 14.87 13.63 -0.79
CA GLU A 123 16.34 13.65 -0.79
C GLU A 123 16.95 13.57 0.62
N GLU A 124 16.25 12.88 1.52
CA GLU A 124 16.67 12.71 2.91
C GLU A 124 17.80 11.66 3.04
N PRO A 125 18.69 11.77 4.04
CA PRO A 125 19.83 10.86 4.18
C PRO A 125 19.44 9.38 4.35
N MET A 126 20.02 8.49 3.55
CA MET A 126 19.80 7.04 3.69
C MET A 126 20.67 6.45 4.80
N THR A 127 20.15 6.45 6.04
CA THR A 127 20.81 5.79 7.18
C THR A 127 20.90 4.28 6.95
N PRO A 128 21.71 3.53 7.73
CA PRO A 128 21.78 2.08 7.61
C PRO A 128 20.43 1.34 7.69
N ALA A 129 19.46 1.87 8.46
CA ALA A 129 18.12 1.29 8.55
C ALA A 129 17.34 1.42 7.23
N TRP A 130 17.45 2.57 6.57
CA TRP A 130 16.81 2.83 5.28
C TRP A 130 17.48 2.07 4.14
N LEU A 131 18.82 1.95 4.16
CA LEU A 131 19.54 1.10 3.20
C LEU A 131 19.14 -0.38 3.35
N ARG A 132 18.96 -0.85 4.59
CA ARG A 132 18.43 -2.19 4.85
C ARG A 132 17.01 -2.34 4.32
N ALA A 133 16.14 -1.35 4.51
CA ALA A 133 14.78 -1.37 3.98
C ALA A 133 14.77 -1.42 2.44
N GLN A 134 15.61 -0.61 1.78
CA GLN A 134 15.73 -0.62 0.32
C GLN A 134 16.12 -2.01 -0.18
N LYS A 135 17.20 -2.58 0.38
CA LYS A 135 17.62 -3.95 0.05
C LYS A 135 16.51 -4.98 0.31
N TYR A 136 15.78 -4.83 1.42
CA TYR A 136 14.68 -5.73 1.76
C TYR A 136 13.59 -5.72 0.68
N ILE A 137 13.16 -4.55 0.23
CA ILE A 137 12.17 -4.42 -0.84
C ILE A 137 12.71 -4.96 -2.17
N ASP A 138 13.95 -4.64 -2.53
CA ASP A 138 14.58 -5.12 -3.76
C ASP A 138 14.66 -6.66 -3.79
N ASP A 139 15.06 -7.28 -2.67
CA ASP A 139 15.13 -8.73 -2.53
C ASP A 139 13.73 -9.37 -2.69
N TYR A 140 12.68 -8.79 -2.10
CA TYR A 140 11.31 -9.29 -2.26
C TYR A 140 10.79 -9.13 -3.69
N ILE A 141 11.16 -8.06 -4.41
CA ILE A 141 10.79 -7.87 -5.81
C ILE A 141 11.39 -8.98 -6.66
N GLN A 142 12.69 -9.24 -6.51
CA GLN A 142 13.36 -10.33 -7.22
C GLN A 142 12.75 -11.68 -6.86
N TYR A 143 12.45 -11.90 -5.58
CA TYR A 143 11.91 -13.15 -5.09
C TYR A 143 10.50 -13.43 -5.63
N VAL A 144 9.59 -12.45 -5.63
CA VAL A 144 8.21 -12.67 -6.08
C VAL A 144 8.13 -12.94 -7.59
N LEU A 145 9.01 -12.30 -8.37
CA LEU A 145 9.09 -12.52 -9.82
C LEU A 145 9.56 -13.93 -10.17
N GLN A 146 10.34 -14.60 -9.31
CA GLN A 146 10.75 -16.00 -9.52
C GLN A 146 9.58 -16.99 -9.40
N PHE A 147 8.49 -16.61 -8.73
CA PHE A 147 7.32 -17.46 -8.52
C PHE A 147 6.13 -17.10 -9.41
N GLN A 148 6.29 -16.16 -10.33
CA GLN A 148 5.25 -15.83 -11.29
C GLN A 148 4.89 -17.07 -12.14
N ASN A 149 3.59 -17.23 -12.36
CA ASN A 149 3.06 -18.28 -13.20
C ASN A 149 3.17 -17.90 -14.68
N PRO A 150 3.18 -18.87 -15.61
CA PRO A 150 3.33 -18.60 -17.04
C PRO A 150 2.26 -17.69 -17.64
N ASP A 151 1.07 -17.62 -17.02
CA ASP A 151 -0.03 -16.75 -17.45
C ASP A 151 0.06 -15.31 -16.90
N GLY A 152 1.15 -14.97 -16.20
CA GLY A 152 1.37 -13.67 -15.59
C GLY A 152 0.82 -13.54 -14.16
N SER A 153 0.00 -14.48 -13.69
CA SER A 153 -0.51 -14.45 -12.32
C SER A 153 0.59 -14.67 -11.28
N PHE A 154 0.38 -14.13 -10.07
CA PHE A 154 1.26 -14.40 -8.94
C PHE A 154 0.76 -15.60 -8.12
N SER A 155 1.69 -16.17 -7.35
CA SER A 155 1.45 -17.36 -6.55
C SER A 155 0.21 -17.27 -5.68
N SER A 156 -0.58 -18.35 -5.65
CA SER A 156 -1.69 -18.53 -4.71
C SER A 156 -1.22 -18.64 -3.25
N ASN A 157 0.08 -18.88 -3.03
CA ASN A 157 0.76 -18.97 -1.74
C ASN A 157 1.48 -17.67 -1.37
N TRP A 158 1.11 -16.53 -1.98
CA TRP A 158 1.72 -15.22 -1.72
C TRP A 158 3.23 -15.24 -1.98
N PHE A 159 4.03 -14.77 -1.02
CA PHE A 159 5.49 -14.75 -1.08
C PHE A 159 6.12 -16.04 -0.55
N GLN A 160 5.36 -17.05 -0.09
CA GLN A 160 5.97 -18.21 0.58
C GLN A 160 6.66 -19.18 -0.39
N SER A 161 6.02 -19.44 -1.52
CA SER A 161 6.46 -20.42 -2.51
C SER A 161 5.69 -20.24 -3.81
N ARG A 162 6.11 -20.93 -4.88
CA ARG A 162 5.30 -21.06 -6.10
C ARG A 162 3.99 -21.79 -5.80
N GLY A 163 2.89 -21.29 -6.33
CA GLY A 163 1.55 -21.82 -6.09
C GLY A 163 0.62 -21.52 -7.26
N VAL A 164 -0.07 -22.57 -7.73
CA VAL A 164 -1.07 -22.50 -8.81
C VAL A 164 -2.37 -23.05 -8.26
N THR A 165 -3.48 -22.44 -8.63
CA THR A 165 -4.82 -22.89 -8.25
C THR A 165 -5.82 -22.60 -9.36
N ASP A 166 -6.81 -23.48 -9.50
CA ASP A 166 -7.93 -23.32 -10.43
C ASP A 166 -8.99 -22.33 -9.91
N ASP A 167 -8.90 -21.93 -8.63
CA ASP A 167 -9.75 -20.88 -8.07
C ASP A 167 -9.29 -19.49 -8.53
N VAL A 168 -9.90 -19.03 -9.63
CA VAL A 168 -9.66 -17.69 -10.18
C VAL A 168 -9.89 -16.57 -9.16
N ARG A 169 -10.76 -16.73 -8.16
CA ARG A 169 -10.96 -15.70 -7.13
C ARG A 169 -9.73 -15.60 -6.24
N ARG A 170 -9.16 -16.74 -5.84
CA ARG A 170 -7.91 -16.79 -5.09
C ARG A 170 -6.75 -16.24 -5.90
N THR A 171 -6.61 -16.62 -7.16
CA THR A 171 -5.53 -16.13 -8.04
C THR A 171 -5.64 -14.63 -8.26
N LEU A 172 -6.85 -14.10 -8.49
CA LEU A 172 -7.07 -12.66 -8.62
C LEU A 172 -6.76 -11.92 -7.31
N TYR A 173 -7.17 -12.49 -6.18
CA TYR A 173 -6.92 -11.92 -4.85
C TYR A 173 -5.43 -11.77 -4.56
N THR A 174 -4.63 -12.83 -4.72
CA THR A 174 -3.17 -12.75 -4.49
C THR A 174 -2.48 -11.89 -5.54
N SER A 175 -2.83 -12.04 -6.82
CA SER A 175 -2.20 -11.29 -7.91
C SER A 175 -2.48 -9.80 -7.82
N GLY A 176 -3.69 -9.38 -7.42
CA GLY A 176 -4.03 -7.98 -7.23
C GLY A 176 -3.17 -7.31 -6.17
N HIS A 177 -3.04 -7.93 -4.99
CA HIS A 177 -2.21 -7.40 -3.90
C HIS A 177 -0.72 -7.38 -4.23
N VAL A 178 -0.21 -8.49 -4.79
CA VAL A 178 1.21 -8.60 -5.12
C VAL A 178 1.57 -7.59 -6.22
N LEU A 179 0.76 -7.49 -7.27
CA LEU A 179 1.03 -6.54 -8.35
C LEU A 179 0.92 -5.12 -7.84
N GLU A 180 -0.06 -4.78 -7.00
CA GLU A 180 -0.21 -3.43 -6.44
C GLU A 180 1.05 -2.98 -5.70
N TRP A 181 1.59 -3.83 -4.83
CA TRP A 181 2.85 -3.55 -4.14
C TRP A 181 4.03 -3.48 -5.11
N LEU A 182 4.13 -4.43 -6.05
CA LEU A 182 5.22 -4.50 -7.00
C LEU A 182 5.28 -3.25 -7.88
N VAL A 183 4.16 -2.83 -8.48
CA VAL A 183 4.14 -1.67 -9.39
C VAL A 183 4.33 -0.36 -8.64
N PHE A 184 4.03 -0.31 -7.35
CA PHE A 184 4.38 0.83 -6.51
C PHE A 184 5.90 0.90 -6.24
N SER A 185 6.53 -0.25 -6.02
CA SER A 185 7.90 -0.34 -5.47
C SER A 185 8.99 -0.49 -6.54
N ALA A 186 8.66 -1.09 -7.68
CA ALA A 186 9.61 -1.41 -8.74
C ALA A 186 10.26 -0.16 -9.36
N SER A 187 11.47 -0.28 -9.88
CA SER A 187 12.09 0.75 -10.70
C SER A 187 11.35 0.94 -12.03
N ASN A 188 11.54 2.07 -12.71
CA ASN A 188 10.94 2.28 -14.03
C ASN A 188 11.40 1.22 -15.05
N GLU A 189 12.64 0.75 -14.95
CA GLU A 189 13.14 -0.33 -15.81
C GLU A 189 12.41 -1.65 -15.52
N GLN A 190 12.24 -2.01 -14.24
CA GLN A 190 11.52 -3.23 -13.85
C GLN A 190 10.06 -3.20 -14.32
N LEU A 191 9.39 -2.04 -14.29
CA LEU A 191 8.02 -1.89 -14.80
C LEU A 191 7.87 -2.19 -16.29
N MET A 192 8.94 -2.04 -17.07
CA MET A 192 8.95 -2.29 -18.51
C MET A 192 9.31 -3.73 -18.88
N THR A 193 9.48 -4.61 -17.90
CA THR A 193 9.77 -6.02 -18.15
C THR A 193 8.52 -6.78 -18.61
N ASP A 194 8.74 -7.86 -19.37
CA ASP A 194 7.68 -8.75 -19.82
C ASP A 194 6.92 -9.36 -18.63
N GLN A 195 7.61 -9.70 -17.53
CA GLN A 195 6.95 -10.25 -16.34
C GLN A 195 5.90 -9.30 -15.76
N VAL A 196 6.24 -8.01 -15.60
CA VAL A 196 5.27 -7.04 -15.07
C VAL A 196 4.13 -6.82 -16.06
N SER A 197 4.43 -6.73 -17.36
CA SER A 197 3.42 -6.56 -18.41
C SER A 197 2.43 -7.74 -18.43
N LEU A 198 2.92 -8.98 -18.32
CA LEU A 198 2.06 -10.17 -18.25
C LEU A 198 1.14 -10.17 -17.02
N ALA A 199 1.61 -9.69 -15.87
CA ALA A 199 0.77 -9.55 -14.68
C ALA A 199 -0.34 -8.51 -14.87
N VAL A 200 -0.02 -7.38 -15.52
CA VAL A 200 -0.99 -6.34 -15.89
C VAL A 200 -2.04 -6.89 -16.86
N ASP A 201 -1.61 -7.65 -17.86
CA ASP A 201 -2.50 -8.30 -18.84
C ASP A 201 -3.42 -9.34 -18.17
N PHE A 202 -2.86 -10.15 -17.26
CA PHE A 202 -3.62 -11.12 -16.48
C PHE A 202 -4.75 -10.46 -15.69
N LEU A 203 -4.45 -9.41 -14.91
CA LEU A 203 -5.45 -8.70 -14.11
C LEU A 203 -6.50 -8.03 -15.00
N SER A 204 -6.06 -7.32 -16.04
CA SER A 204 -6.95 -6.61 -16.96
C SER A 204 -7.92 -7.55 -17.66
N SER A 205 -7.41 -8.66 -18.20
CA SER A 205 -8.21 -9.67 -18.89
C SER A 205 -9.18 -10.38 -17.95
N THR A 206 -8.74 -10.72 -16.74
CA THR A 206 -9.57 -11.41 -15.75
C THR A 206 -10.71 -10.52 -15.26
N LEU A 207 -10.43 -9.26 -14.91
CA LEU A 207 -11.45 -8.30 -14.48
C LEU A 207 -12.46 -8.04 -15.60
N HIS A 208 -11.98 -7.89 -16.84
CA HIS A 208 -12.84 -7.74 -18.00
C HIS A 208 -13.77 -8.96 -18.18
N ALA A 209 -13.22 -10.16 -18.20
CA ALA A 209 -13.96 -11.40 -18.41
C ALA A 209 -15.02 -11.65 -17.32
N LYS A 210 -14.70 -11.37 -16.05
CA LYS A 210 -15.63 -11.52 -14.93
C LYS A 210 -16.70 -10.43 -14.86
N ARG A 211 -16.55 -9.32 -15.60
CA ARG A 211 -17.42 -8.13 -15.51
C ARG A 211 -17.63 -7.66 -14.06
N LEU A 212 -16.61 -7.85 -13.22
CA LEU A 212 -16.64 -7.62 -11.77
C LEU A 212 -17.69 -8.42 -10.97
N THR A 213 -18.38 -9.38 -11.60
CA THR A 213 -19.48 -10.13 -10.98
C THR A 213 -18.96 -11.22 -10.04
N GLY A 214 -19.54 -11.27 -8.83
CA GLY A 214 -19.20 -12.29 -7.83
C GLY A 214 -17.76 -12.23 -7.32
N LEU A 215 -17.12 -11.05 -7.39
CA LEU A 215 -15.81 -10.77 -6.81
C LEU A 215 -15.97 -9.96 -5.52
N GLU A 216 -15.09 -10.20 -4.56
CA GLU A 216 -15.04 -9.39 -3.34
C GLU A 216 -14.52 -7.98 -3.66
N MET A 217 -15.13 -6.95 -3.07
CA MET A 217 -14.77 -5.56 -3.32
C MET A 217 -13.32 -5.24 -2.96
N GLY A 218 -12.78 -5.81 -1.88
CA GLY A 218 -11.37 -5.65 -1.52
C GLY A 218 -10.44 -6.15 -2.62
N THR A 219 -10.69 -7.37 -3.11
CA THR A 219 -9.92 -7.97 -4.23
C THR A 219 -9.92 -7.07 -5.47
N VAL A 220 -11.10 -6.58 -5.86
CA VAL A 220 -11.25 -5.70 -7.03
C VAL A 220 -10.53 -4.37 -6.80
N GLY A 221 -10.61 -3.81 -5.60
CA GLY A 221 -9.93 -2.58 -5.21
C GLY A 221 -8.42 -2.65 -5.42
N HIS A 222 -7.77 -3.68 -4.88
CA HIS A 222 -6.31 -3.87 -5.03
C HIS A 222 -5.90 -4.06 -6.51
N ALA A 223 -6.65 -4.88 -7.25
CA ALA A 223 -6.36 -5.11 -8.67
C ALA A 223 -6.50 -3.82 -9.51
N LEU A 224 -7.57 -3.05 -9.31
CA LEU A 224 -7.78 -1.77 -10.01
C LEU A 224 -6.74 -0.72 -9.60
N ARG A 225 -6.35 -0.68 -8.33
CA ARG A 225 -5.31 0.22 -7.86
C ARG A 225 -3.94 -0.13 -8.45
N ALA A 226 -3.60 -1.41 -8.56
CA ALA A 226 -2.39 -1.85 -9.26
C ALA A 226 -2.36 -1.34 -10.70
N LEU A 227 -3.44 -1.56 -11.46
CA LEU A 227 -3.56 -1.09 -12.84
C LEU A 227 -3.47 0.44 -12.95
N THR A 228 -4.06 1.16 -12.00
CA THR A 228 -4.00 2.62 -11.95
C THR A 228 -2.57 3.11 -11.71
N ILE A 229 -1.86 2.54 -10.74
CA ILE A 229 -0.47 2.92 -10.45
C ILE A 229 0.43 2.61 -11.65
N TYR A 230 0.26 1.46 -12.28
CA TYR A 230 1.01 1.10 -13.49
C TYR A 230 0.76 2.12 -14.61
N ASP A 231 -0.50 2.49 -14.85
CA ASP A 231 -0.89 3.47 -15.86
C ASP A 231 -0.30 4.86 -15.60
N GLU A 232 -0.31 5.32 -14.34
CA GLU A 232 0.32 6.56 -13.93
C GLU A 232 1.84 6.54 -14.17
N ARG A 233 2.52 5.44 -13.79
CA ARG A 233 3.98 5.35 -13.83
C ARG A 233 4.55 5.08 -15.21
N VAL A 234 3.88 4.27 -16.03
CA VAL A 234 4.38 3.83 -17.34
C VAL A 234 3.84 4.71 -18.47
N PHE A 235 2.56 5.08 -18.41
CA PHE A 235 1.91 5.83 -19.49
C PHE A 235 1.67 7.31 -19.15
N GLY A 236 2.03 7.74 -17.93
CA GLY A 236 1.88 9.13 -17.49
C GLY A 236 0.42 9.54 -17.29
N ALA A 237 -0.48 8.57 -17.05
CA ALA A 237 -1.87 8.87 -16.75
C ALA A 237 -1.98 9.71 -15.48
N LYS A 238 -3.09 10.45 -15.37
CA LYS A 238 -3.43 11.24 -14.19
C LYS A 238 -4.75 10.78 -13.62
N PRO A 239 -4.97 10.91 -12.29
CA PRO A 239 -6.28 10.71 -11.70
C PRO A 239 -7.37 11.46 -12.47
N GLY A 240 -8.45 10.77 -12.84
CA GLY A 240 -9.57 11.32 -13.62
C GLY A 240 -9.41 11.26 -15.15
N MET A 241 -8.19 11.16 -15.69
CA MET A 241 -7.93 11.20 -17.14
C MET A 241 -8.70 10.12 -17.92
N ARG A 242 -8.72 8.88 -17.41
CA ARG A 242 -9.41 7.76 -18.07
C ARG A 242 -10.93 7.95 -18.09
N ALA A 243 -11.52 8.49 -17.02
CA ALA A 243 -12.96 8.76 -16.95
C ALA A 243 -13.39 9.81 -17.99
N GLU A 244 -12.57 10.86 -18.19
CA GLU A 244 -12.83 11.87 -19.23
C GLU A 244 -12.80 11.29 -20.65
N LEU A 245 -11.88 10.37 -20.93
CA LEU A 245 -11.78 9.70 -22.24
C LEU A 245 -13.00 8.80 -22.50
N TYR A 246 -13.42 7.99 -21.52
CA TYR A 246 -14.62 7.14 -21.68
C TYR A 246 -15.91 7.97 -21.87
N GLY A 247 -16.04 9.09 -21.16
CA GLY A 247 -17.18 10.00 -21.33
C GLY A 247 -17.25 10.68 -22.72
N LYS A 248 -16.14 10.69 -23.47
CA LYS A 248 -16.09 11.16 -24.87
C LYS A 248 -16.37 10.07 -25.89
N ILE A 249 -16.06 8.80 -25.58
CA ILE A 249 -16.27 7.65 -26.47
C ILE A 249 -17.73 7.16 -26.44
N THR A 250 -18.43 7.41 -25.33
CA THR A 250 -19.83 6.98 -25.10
C THR A 250 -20.88 8.04 -25.45
N LYS A 251 -20.45 9.17 -26.03
CA LYS A 251 -21.30 10.19 -26.67
C LYS A 251 -21.14 10.12 -28.17
#